data_AF-A0A5J4DST9-F1
#
_entry.id   AF-A0A5J4DST9-F1
#
_cell.length_a   1.000
_cell.length_b   1.000
_cell.length_c   1.000
_cell.angle_alpha   90.00
_cell.angle_beta   90.00
_cell.angle_gamma   90.00
#
_symmetry.space_group_name_H-M   'P 1'
#
loop_
_entity.id
_entity.type
_entity.pdbx_description
1 polymer ?
#
loop_
_entity_poly.entity_id
_entity_poly.type
_entity_poly.pdbx_seq_one_letter_code
_entity_poly.pdbx_strand_id
1 'polypeptide(L)'
;MIKFLDNVSEECSVIGATNTVSNVDGRLRGYNTDMDGFLDPLKRRNLSVKDSSVLLIGAGGAARAITAGIAKEKAKKITIANRTLQNGNALVQFAHKIGIDANAITLDQVGESASEYNFIVNATSVGLKNEPSPISTKTINEKTIVYDIVYKPINTDLIKKSKENGATIVYGYEMLLGQAVIAFKIWHEMEAPYDSMKKSILGGF
;
A
#
# COMPACT_ATOMS: atom_id res chain seq x y z
N MET A 1 6.33 17.88 -7.24
CA MET A 1 6.61 17.38 -8.59
C MET A 1 5.51 17.79 -9.57
N ILE A 2 4.24 17.50 -9.31
CA ILE A 2 3.10 17.79 -10.21
C ILE A 2 3.11 19.20 -10.84
N LYS A 3 3.39 20.26 -10.07
CA LYS A 3 3.42 21.64 -10.57
C LYS A 3 4.46 21.94 -11.66
N PHE A 4 5.38 21.00 -11.93
CA PHE A 4 6.44 21.12 -12.93
C PHE A 4 6.21 20.20 -14.13
N LEU A 5 5.05 19.52 -14.21
CA LEU A 5 4.72 18.58 -15.28
C LEU A 5 3.73 19.24 -16.24
N ASP A 6 3.86 18.92 -17.52
CA ASP A 6 2.96 19.44 -18.57
C ASP A 6 1.57 18.81 -18.47
N ASN A 7 1.52 17.53 -18.07
CA ASN A 7 0.28 16.83 -17.78
C ASN A 7 0.51 15.69 -16.78
N VAL A 8 -0.59 15.17 -16.23
CA VAL A 8 -0.59 14.03 -15.32
C VAL A 8 -1.69 13.05 -15.72
N SER A 9 -1.46 11.77 -15.39
CA SER A 9 -2.48 10.72 -15.48
C SER A 9 -3.70 11.01 -14.58
N GLU A 10 -4.80 10.31 -14.85
CA GLU A 10 -6.01 10.40 -14.03
C GLU A 10 -5.73 9.91 -12.60
N GLU A 11 -4.98 8.82 -12.46
CA GLU A 11 -4.54 8.27 -11.18
C GLU A 11 -3.74 9.30 -10.38
N CYS A 12 -2.81 10.01 -11.03
CA CYS A 12 -2.10 11.12 -10.41
C CYS A 12 -3.04 12.25 -9.97
N SER A 13 -4.06 12.56 -10.75
CA SER A 13 -5.03 13.62 -10.44
C SER A 13 -5.87 13.25 -9.21
N VAL A 14 -6.32 12.00 -9.14
CA VAL A 14 -7.06 11.46 -7.99
C VAL A 14 -6.15 11.42 -6.75
N ILE A 15 -5.00 10.76 -6.84
CA ILE A 15 -4.09 10.58 -5.70
C ILE A 15 -3.44 11.91 -5.30
N GLY A 16 -3.30 12.87 -6.20
CA GLY A 16 -2.61 14.14 -5.94
C GLY A 16 -1.10 13.98 -5.71
N ALA A 17 -0.52 12.87 -6.19
CA ALA A 17 0.91 12.59 -6.09
C ALA A 17 1.40 11.86 -7.35
N THR A 18 2.69 12.01 -7.66
CA THR A 18 3.36 11.38 -8.80
C THR A 18 4.69 10.77 -8.32
N ASN A 19 4.99 9.56 -8.80
CA ASN A 19 6.22 8.83 -8.49
C ASN A 19 7.02 8.47 -9.76
N THR A 20 6.42 8.63 -10.94
CA THR A 20 6.99 8.26 -12.25
C THR A 20 6.77 9.40 -13.24
N VAL A 21 7.82 9.83 -13.94
CA VAL A 21 7.74 10.88 -14.97
C VAL A 21 8.31 10.32 -16.26
N SER A 22 7.56 10.44 -17.36
CA SER A 22 8.06 10.17 -18.70
C SER A 22 8.34 11.49 -19.42
N ASN A 23 9.42 11.54 -20.20
CA ASN A 23 9.78 12.68 -21.03
C ASN A 23 9.75 12.24 -22.50
N VAL A 24 8.81 12.77 -23.26
CA VAL A 24 8.69 12.54 -24.71
C VAL A 24 8.84 13.88 -25.40
N ASP A 25 9.93 14.04 -26.15
CA ASP A 25 10.26 15.27 -26.89
C ASP A 25 10.19 16.56 -26.06
N GLY A 26 10.65 16.48 -24.80
CA GLY A 26 10.68 17.62 -23.87
C GLY A 26 9.37 17.84 -23.10
N ARG A 27 8.33 17.03 -23.34
CA ARG A 27 7.07 17.07 -22.60
C ARG A 27 7.07 16.07 -21.45
N LEU A 28 6.90 16.58 -20.23
CA LEU A 28 6.93 15.81 -18.99
C LEU A 28 5.53 15.38 -18.59
N ARG A 29 5.30 14.06 -18.60
CA ARG A 29 4.04 13.45 -18.16
C ARG A 29 4.21 12.69 -16.84
N GLY A 30 3.37 12.99 -15.86
CA GLY A 30 3.37 12.34 -14.54
C GLY A 30 2.45 11.15 -14.41
N TYR A 31 2.93 10.11 -13.74
CA TYR A 31 2.22 8.90 -13.40
C TYR A 31 2.38 8.56 -11.90
N ASN A 32 1.44 7.78 -11.38
CA ASN A 32 1.50 7.20 -10.05
C ASN A 32 1.34 5.69 -10.18
N THR A 33 2.44 4.97 -10.04
CA THR A 33 2.46 3.50 -10.17
C THR A 33 2.29 2.79 -8.82
N ASP A 34 2.26 3.52 -7.71
CA ASP A 34 2.14 2.92 -6.36
C ASP A 34 0.78 2.26 -6.15
N MET A 35 -0.30 2.88 -6.64
CA MET A 35 -1.65 2.31 -6.49
C MET A 35 -1.74 0.96 -7.21
N ASP A 36 -1.35 0.91 -8.49
CA ASP A 36 -1.40 -0.33 -9.25
C ASP A 36 -0.33 -1.32 -8.78
N GLY A 37 0.82 -0.85 -8.30
CA GLY A 37 1.84 -1.68 -7.66
C GLY A 37 1.36 -2.34 -6.37
N PHE A 38 0.53 -1.66 -5.58
CA PHE A 38 -0.13 -2.23 -4.41
C PHE A 38 -1.19 -3.28 -4.81
N LEU A 39 -1.94 -3.04 -5.88
CA LEU A 39 -3.00 -3.96 -6.35
C LEU A 39 -2.44 -5.19 -7.09
N ASP A 40 -1.28 -5.09 -7.72
CA ASP A 40 -0.66 -6.15 -8.51
C ASP A 40 -0.53 -7.49 -7.75
N PRO A 41 0.08 -7.58 -6.56
CA PRO A 41 0.17 -8.85 -5.85
C PRO A 41 -1.19 -9.42 -5.42
N LEU A 42 -2.16 -8.55 -5.11
CA LEU A 42 -3.50 -8.98 -4.75
C LEU A 42 -4.18 -9.67 -5.96
N LYS A 43 -4.07 -9.05 -7.14
CA LYS A 43 -4.60 -9.60 -8.40
C LYS A 43 -3.91 -10.91 -8.78
N ARG A 44 -2.57 -10.97 -8.74
CA ARG A 44 -1.80 -12.19 -9.08
C ARG A 44 -2.16 -13.38 -8.19
N ARG A 45 -2.57 -13.12 -6.94
CA ARG A 45 -2.87 -14.13 -5.93
C ARG A 45 -4.38 -14.35 -5.74
N ASN A 46 -5.22 -13.72 -6.56
CA ASN A 46 -6.69 -13.73 -6.44
C ASN A 46 -7.18 -13.36 -5.02
N LEU A 47 -6.48 -12.44 -4.36
CA LEU A 47 -6.88 -11.91 -3.06
C LEU A 47 -7.85 -10.74 -3.26
N SER A 48 -9.03 -10.83 -2.67
CA SER A 48 -10.07 -9.82 -2.80
C SER A 48 -10.07 -8.83 -1.63
N VAL A 49 -10.04 -7.55 -1.95
CA VAL A 49 -10.29 -6.44 -0.99
C VAL A 49 -11.77 -6.04 -0.97
N LYS A 50 -12.56 -6.50 -1.94
CA LYS A 50 -13.98 -6.16 -2.05
C LYS A 50 -14.74 -6.55 -0.78
N ASP A 51 -15.60 -5.65 -0.31
CA ASP A 51 -16.42 -5.77 0.90
C ASP A 51 -15.64 -5.98 2.22
N SER A 52 -14.31 -5.84 2.19
CA SER A 52 -13.44 -5.96 3.36
C SER A 52 -13.57 -4.77 4.32
N SER A 53 -13.35 -5.03 5.60
CA SER A 53 -13.09 -3.99 6.59
C SER A 53 -11.58 -3.85 6.72
N VAL A 54 -11.05 -2.71 6.28
CA VAL A 54 -9.61 -2.49 6.18
C VAL A 54 -9.10 -1.71 7.38
N LEU A 55 -8.01 -2.18 7.98
CA LEU A 55 -7.17 -1.37 8.87
C LEU A 55 -5.93 -0.89 8.10
N LEU A 56 -5.82 0.41 7.88
CA LEU A 56 -4.65 1.05 7.30
C LEU A 56 -3.83 1.73 8.39
N ILE A 57 -2.64 1.22 8.65
CA ILE A 57 -1.72 1.74 9.67
C ILE A 57 -0.76 2.72 8.98
N GLY A 58 -0.86 3.99 9.35
CA GLY A 58 -0.10 5.09 8.77
C GLY A 58 -0.90 5.96 7.81
N ALA A 59 -0.55 7.25 7.76
CA ALA A 59 -1.19 8.24 6.90
C ALA A 59 -0.17 9.01 6.03
N GLY A 60 0.87 8.32 5.57
CA GLY A 60 1.93 8.87 4.72
C GLY A 60 1.58 8.89 3.21
N GLY A 61 2.58 9.17 2.36
CA GLY A 61 2.41 9.21 0.91
C GLY A 61 1.89 7.90 0.30
N ALA A 62 2.49 6.77 0.66
CA ALA A 62 2.05 5.44 0.21
C ALA A 62 0.62 5.13 0.68
N ALA A 63 0.25 5.52 1.91
CA ALA A 63 -1.09 5.32 2.46
C ALA A 63 -2.18 5.96 1.58
N ARG A 64 -1.87 7.08 0.91
CA ARG A 64 -2.79 7.74 -0.01
C ARG A 64 -3.05 6.93 -1.29
N ALA A 65 -1.99 6.39 -1.91
CA ALA A 65 -2.12 5.52 -3.07
C ALA A 65 -2.84 4.20 -2.72
N ILE A 66 -2.54 3.63 -1.54
CA ILE A 66 -3.21 2.45 -1.00
C ILE A 66 -4.69 2.72 -0.77
N THR A 67 -5.05 3.85 -0.16
CA THR A 67 -6.45 4.25 0.05
C THR A 67 -7.21 4.33 -1.27
N ALA A 68 -6.60 4.90 -2.31
CA ALA A 68 -7.17 4.94 -3.65
C ALA A 68 -7.35 3.54 -4.26
N GLY A 69 -6.37 2.65 -4.11
CA GLY A 69 -6.45 1.27 -4.60
C GLY A 69 -7.55 0.47 -3.90
N ILE A 70 -7.68 0.61 -2.57
CA ILE A 70 -8.70 -0.06 -1.77
C ILE A 70 -10.12 0.45 -2.14
N ALA A 71 -10.28 1.76 -2.36
CA ALA A 71 -11.53 2.33 -2.84
C ALA A 71 -11.89 1.80 -4.24
N LYS A 72 -10.92 1.73 -5.16
CA LYS A 72 -11.09 1.18 -6.51
C LYS A 72 -11.56 -0.28 -6.49
N GLU A 73 -11.03 -1.08 -5.55
CA GLU A 73 -11.43 -2.49 -5.34
C GLU A 73 -12.68 -2.66 -4.46
N LYS A 74 -13.39 -1.57 -4.12
CA LYS A 74 -14.69 -1.57 -3.44
C LYS A 74 -14.67 -2.23 -2.07
N ALA A 75 -13.68 -1.89 -1.24
CA ALA A 75 -13.74 -2.24 0.18
C ALA A 75 -14.93 -1.58 0.86
N LYS A 76 -15.42 -2.20 1.95
CA LYS A 76 -16.60 -1.71 2.68
C LYS A 76 -16.31 -0.44 3.46
N LYS A 77 -15.18 -0.41 4.18
CA LYS A 77 -14.73 0.71 5.00
C LYS A 77 -13.23 0.67 5.27
N ILE A 78 -12.64 1.81 5.57
CA ILE A 78 -11.23 1.94 5.97
C ILE A 78 -11.12 2.61 7.35
N THR A 79 -10.58 1.91 8.34
CA THR A 79 -10.09 2.53 9.56
C THR A 79 -8.63 2.90 9.38
N ILE A 80 -8.29 4.19 9.56
CA ILE A 80 -6.94 4.71 9.43
C ILE A 80 -6.35 4.91 10.83
N ALA A 81 -5.43 4.04 11.23
CA ALA A 81 -4.72 4.15 12.48
C ALA A 81 -3.41 4.90 12.29
N ASN A 82 -3.23 6.04 12.97
CA ASN A 82 -2.00 6.82 12.85
C ASN A 82 -1.58 7.44 14.18
N ARG A 83 -0.27 7.59 14.41
CA ARG A 83 0.27 8.19 15.64
C ARG A 83 -0.25 9.61 15.88
N THR A 84 -0.35 10.40 14.81
CA THR A 84 -0.87 11.77 14.84
C THR A 84 -2.25 11.77 14.20
N LEU A 85 -3.30 11.93 15.01
CA LEU A 85 -4.69 11.80 14.57
C LEU A 85 -5.04 12.78 13.44
N GLN A 86 -4.46 13.99 13.46
CA GLN A 86 -4.66 15.01 12.42
C GLN A 86 -4.27 14.51 11.02
N ASN A 87 -3.17 13.76 10.89
CA ASN A 87 -2.75 13.19 9.60
C ASN A 87 -3.71 12.08 9.15
N GLY A 88 -4.21 11.27 10.10
CA GLY A 88 -5.25 10.26 9.82
C GLY A 88 -6.53 10.93 9.31
N ASN A 89 -7.00 11.98 9.99
CA ASN A 89 -8.16 12.75 9.56
C ASN A 89 -7.98 13.38 8.17
N ALA A 90 -6.79 13.89 7.85
CA ALA A 90 -6.52 14.41 6.51
C ALA A 90 -6.66 13.31 5.43
N LEU A 91 -6.24 12.07 5.73
CA LEU A 91 -6.43 10.94 4.82
C LEU A 91 -7.89 10.45 4.78
N VAL A 92 -8.65 10.53 5.88
CA VAL A 92 -10.11 10.30 5.88
C VAL A 92 -10.83 11.28 4.95
N GLN A 93 -10.48 12.58 4.99
CA GLN A 93 -11.06 13.57 4.08
C GLN A 93 -10.78 13.22 2.61
N PHE A 94 -9.59 12.67 2.32
CA PHE A 94 -9.29 12.15 0.99
C PHE A 94 -10.12 10.92 0.65
N ALA A 95 -10.24 9.96 1.56
CA ALA A 95 -11.03 8.75 1.40
C ALA A 95 -12.51 9.05 1.09
N HIS A 96 -13.12 9.99 1.82
CA HIS A 96 -14.49 10.45 1.55
C HIS A 96 -14.64 11.09 0.17
N LYS A 97 -13.66 11.90 -0.27
CA LYS A 97 -13.68 12.51 -1.61
C LYS A 97 -13.67 11.49 -2.75
N ILE A 98 -13.04 10.34 -2.54
CA ILE A 98 -13.00 9.25 -3.53
C ILE A 98 -14.09 8.20 -3.30
N GLY A 99 -15.04 8.46 -2.39
CA GLY A 99 -16.27 7.68 -2.24
C GLY A 99 -16.19 6.44 -1.37
N ILE A 100 -15.22 6.33 -0.45
CA ILE A 100 -15.15 5.23 0.52
C ILE A 100 -15.39 5.73 1.95
N ASP A 101 -16.15 4.95 2.74
CA ASP A 101 -16.34 5.21 4.16
C ASP A 101 -15.04 5.02 4.94
N ALA A 102 -14.72 5.98 5.80
CA ALA A 102 -13.49 5.96 6.55
C ALA A 102 -13.58 6.72 7.88
N ASN A 103 -12.82 6.26 8.85
CA ASN A 103 -12.60 6.91 10.13
C ASN A 103 -11.12 6.88 10.50
N ALA A 104 -10.69 7.78 11.38
CA ALA A 104 -9.32 7.81 11.90
C ALA A 104 -9.31 7.50 13.39
N ILE A 105 -8.30 6.75 13.81
CA ILE A 105 -8.03 6.41 15.21
C ILE A 105 -6.53 6.56 15.50
N THR A 106 -6.17 6.61 16.77
CA THR A 106 -4.76 6.48 17.19
C THR A 106 -4.33 5.01 17.17
N LEU A 107 -3.02 4.76 17.17
CA LEU A 107 -2.48 3.38 17.22
C LEU A 107 -2.93 2.64 18.49
N ASP A 108 -2.98 3.34 19.63
CA ASP A 108 -3.39 2.76 20.92
C ASP A 108 -4.86 2.30 20.90
N GLN A 109 -5.70 2.97 20.10
CA GLN A 109 -7.12 2.61 19.94
C GLN A 109 -7.33 1.34 19.12
N VAL A 110 -6.32 0.85 18.38
CA VAL A 110 -6.41 -0.45 17.69
C VAL A 110 -6.51 -1.59 18.71
N GLY A 111 -5.79 -1.49 19.84
CA GLY A 111 -5.87 -2.46 20.94
C GLY A 111 -5.84 -3.93 20.47
N GLU A 112 -6.87 -4.68 20.85
CA GLU A 112 -7.10 -6.08 20.41
C GLU A 112 -8.15 -6.18 19.28
N SER A 113 -8.58 -5.07 18.70
CA SER A 113 -9.63 -5.00 17.67
C SER A 113 -9.15 -5.41 16.27
N ALA A 114 -7.93 -5.96 16.13
CA ALA A 114 -7.41 -6.41 14.84
C ALA A 114 -8.30 -7.48 14.19
N SER A 115 -9.04 -8.26 14.98
CA SER A 115 -10.04 -9.24 14.50
C SER A 115 -11.26 -8.63 13.80
N GLU A 116 -11.52 -7.33 13.98
CA GLU A 116 -12.58 -6.63 13.26
C GLU A 116 -12.23 -6.38 11.78
N TYR A 117 -10.96 -6.58 11.42
CA TYR A 117 -10.41 -6.31 10.11
C TYR A 117 -9.95 -7.61 9.45
N ASN A 118 -10.47 -7.86 8.25
CA ASN A 118 -10.04 -8.97 7.41
C ASN A 118 -8.94 -8.57 6.42
N PHE A 119 -8.60 -7.28 6.35
CA PHE A 119 -7.47 -6.77 5.57
C PHE A 119 -6.71 -5.71 6.37
N ILE A 120 -5.45 -6.00 6.71
CA ILE A 120 -4.60 -5.11 7.50
C ILE A 120 -3.40 -4.70 6.66
N VAL A 121 -3.16 -3.39 6.56
CA VAL A 121 -2.02 -2.83 5.82
C VAL A 121 -1.14 -2.01 6.73
N ASN A 122 0.13 -2.38 6.85
CA ASN A 122 1.14 -1.48 7.42
C ASN A 122 1.73 -0.61 6.30
N ALA A 123 1.38 0.67 6.32
CA ALA A 123 1.92 1.70 5.44
C ALA A 123 2.90 2.65 6.16
N THR A 124 3.37 2.26 7.34
CA THR A 124 4.39 3.01 8.10
C THR A 124 5.80 2.52 7.79
N SER A 125 6.79 3.18 8.38
CA SER A 125 8.18 2.74 8.39
C SER A 125 8.53 1.77 9.54
N VAL A 126 7.58 1.44 10.42
CA VAL A 126 7.80 0.55 11.57
C VAL A 126 8.05 -0.85 11.05
N GLY A 127 9.21 -1.42 11.40
CA GLY A 127 9.69 -2.71 10.92
C GLY A 127 11.00 -2.59 10.11
N LEU A 128 11.28 -1.40 9.54
CA LEU A 128 12.50 -1.15 8.75
C LEU A 128 13.79 -1.39 9.55
N LYS A 129 13.78 -1.13 10.85
CA LYS A 129 14.90 -1.34 11.76
C LYS A 129 14.69 -2.53 12.69
N ASN A 130 13.83 -3.47 12.30
CA ASN A 130 13.37 -4.59 13.13
C ASN A 130 12.61 -4.12 14.39
N GLU A 131 11.89 -3.00 14.30
CA GLU A 131 10.99 -2.59 15.39
C GLU A 131 9.85 -3.61 15.58
N PRO A 132 9.28 -3.69 16.79
CA PRO A 132 8.06 -4.48 17.04
C PRO A 132 6.90 -4.02 16.17
N SER A 133 5.94 -4.92 15.95
CA SER A 133 4.69 -4.65 15.24
C SER A 133 4.01 -3.37 15.77
N PRO A 134 3.49 -2.50 14.88
CA PRO A 134 2.81 -1.27 15.30
C PRO A 134 1.45 -1.51 15.99
N ILE A 135 0.94 -2.74 15.93
CA ILE A 135 -0.33 -3.16 16.54
C ILE A 135 -0.17 -4.54 17.21
N SER A 136 -1.10 -4.88 18.12
CA SER A 136 -1.20 -6.24 18.65
C SER A 136 -1.61 -7.21 17.54
N THR A 137 -0.93 -8.35 17.45
CA THR A 137 -1.24 -9.41 16.47
C THR A 137 -2.08 -10.53 17.05
N LYS A 138 -2.39 -10.52 18.35
CA LYS A 138 -3.03 -11.64 19.07
C LYS A 138 -4.34 -12.12 18.45
N THR A 139 -5.11 -11.21 17.86
CA THR A 139 -6.44 -11.49 17.30
C THR A 139 -6.44 -11.65 15.77
N ILE A 140 -5.27 -11.50 15.13
CA ILE A 140 -5.05 -11.85 13.72
C ILE A 140 -5.10 -13.37 13.58
N ASN A 141 -5.73 -13.88 12.52
CA ASN A 141 -5.93 -15.31 12.27
C ASN A 141 -5.94 -15.63 10.76
N GLU A 142 -6.29 -16.86 10.40
CA GLU A 142 -6.30 -17.38 9.03
C GLU A 142 -7.26 -16.66 8.06
N LYS A 143 -8.24 -15.91 8.59
CA LYS A 143 -9.20 -15.12 7.81
C LYS A 143 -8.68 -13.71 7.49
N THR A 144 -7.50 -13.35 7.99
CA THR A 144 -6.92 -12.02 7.80
C THR A 144 -5.86 -12.04 6.69
N ILE A 145 -5.91 -11.05 5.81
CA ILE A 145 -4.80 -10.71 4.93
C ILE A 145 -3.98 -9.61 5.59
N VAL A 146 -2.67 -9.82 5.75
CA VAL A 146 -1.73 -8.83 6.28
C VAL A 146 -0.76 -8.43 5.19
N TYR A 147 -0.76 -7.15 4.84
CA TYR A 147 0.12 -6.55 3.85
C TYR A 147 1.05 -5.53 4.53
N ASP A 148 2.32 -5.86 4.66
CA ASP A 148 3.32 -4.93 5.17
C ASP A 148 4.14 -4.34 4.02
N ILE A 149 4.06 -3.03 3.78
CA ILE A 149 4.81 -2.39 2.67
C ILE A 149 6.30 -2.25 2.97
N VAL A 150 6.73 -2.54 4.19
CA VAL A 150 8.15 -2.68 4.53
C VAL A 150 8.73 -3.85 3.74
N TYR A 151 9.67 -3.55 2.85
CA TYR A 151 10.30 -4.56 1.96
C TYR A 151 11.67 -5.03 2.45
N LYS A 152 12.31 -4.31 3.38
CA LYS A 152 13.59 -4.68 3.98
C LYS A 152 13.63 -4.26 5.44
N PRO A 153 13.74 -5.20 6.39
CA PRO A 153 13.75 -6.67 6.22
C PRO A 153 12.42 -7.21 5.67
N ILE A 154 12.45 -8.35 4.97
CA ILE A 154 11.24 -9.00 4.40
C ILE A 154 10.32 -9.54 5.51
N ASN A 155 10.90 -10.08 6.58
CA ASN A 155 10.16 -10.64 7.70
C ASN A 155 10.21 -9.68 8.89
N THR A 156 9.38 -8.63 8.85
CA THR A 156 9.14 -7.74 10.00
C THR A 156 8.49 -8.50 11.16
N ASP A 157 8.45 -7.90 12.35
CA ASP A 157 7.77 -8.49 13.51
C ASP A 157 6.26 -8.71 13.25
N LEU A 158 5.60 -7.76 12.56
CA LEU A 158 4.20 -7.90 12.13
C LEU A 158 4.01 -9.12 11.22
N ILE A 159 4.88 -9.27 10.21
CA ILE A 159 4.83 -10.38 9.26
C ILE A 159 5.05 -11.72 9.96
N LYS A 160 6.08 -11.82 10.81
CA LYS A 160 6.41 -13.06 11.54
C LYS A 160 5.24 -13.53 12.39
N LYS A 161 4.73 -12.66 13.26
CA LYS A 161 3.64 -12.99 14.20
C LYS A 161 2.32 -13.26 13.47
N SER A 162 2.01 -12.50 12.43
CA SER A 162 0.79 -12.74 11.64
C SER A 162 0.85 -14.07 10.91
N LYS A 163 2.03 -14.46 10.40
CA LYS A 163 2.26 -15.76 9.77
C LYS A 163 2.14 -16.91 10.76
N GLU A 164 2.67 -16.76 11.97
CA GLU A 164 2.50 -17.73 13.07
C GLU A 164 1.03 -17.94 13.41
N ASN A 165 0.20 -16.91 13.28
CA ASN A 165 -1.24 -16.99 13.48
C ASN A 165 -2.03 -17.48 12.25
N GLY A 166 -1.35 -17.91 11.19
CA GLY A 166 -1.99 -18.46 9.98
C GLY A 166 -2.52 -17.43 8.98
N ALA A 167 -2.26 -16.14 9.17
CA ALA A 167 -2.73 -15.10 8.26
C ALA A 167 -2.11 -15.23 6.85
N THR A 168 -2.85 -14.77 5.85
CA THR A 168 -2.32 -14.64 4.49
C THR A 168 -1.42 -13.41 4.41
N ILE A 169 -0.14 -13.62 4.06
CA ILE A 169 0.85 -12.54 4.02
C ILE A 169 1.07 -12.03 2.60
N VAL A 170 1.07 -10.71 2.43
CA VAL A 170 1.57 -9.99 1.26
C VAL A 170 2.79 -9.16 1.66
N TYR A 171 3.89 -9.34 0.96
CA TYR A 171 5.16 -8.73 1.31
C TYR A 171 5.37 -7.39 0.59
N GLY A 172 6.05 -6.45 1.24
CA GLY A 172 6.28 -5.11 0.69
C GLY A 172 7.11 -5.10 -0.59
N TYR A 173 8.01 -6.08 -0.77
CA TYR A 173 8.78 -6.19 -2.00
C TYR A 173 7.89 -6.44 -3.23
N GLU A 174 6.70 -7.03 -3.04
CA GLU A 174 5.75 -7.26 -4.12
C GLU A 174 5.18 -5.93 -4.63
N MET A 175 4.88 -4.98 -3.73
CA MET A 175 4.50 -3.61 -4.10
C MET A 175 5.63 -2.91 -4.85
N LEU A 176 6.85 -3.00 -4.30
CA LEU A 176 8.05 -2.39 -4.86
C LEU A 176 8.32 -2.89 -6.29
N LEU A 177 8.15 -4.19 -6.53
CA LEU A 177 8.30 -4.78 -7.86
C LEU A 177 7.15 -4.37 -8.79
N GLY A 178 5.91 -4.43 -8.33
CA GLY A 178 4.73 -4.07 -9.12
C GLY A 178 4.80 -2.65 -9.66
N GLN A 179 5.10 -1.67 -8.79
CA GLN A 179 5.22 -0.27 -9.22
C GLN A 179 6.37 -0.06 -10.23
N ALA A 180 7.49 -0.80 -10.05
CA ALA A 180 8.66 -0.67 -10.90
C ALA A 180 8.42 -1.26 -12.30
N VAL A 181 7.69 -2.38 -12.38
CA VAL A 181 7.30 -3.02 -13.64
C VAL A 181 6.45 -2.07 -14.48
N ILE A 182 5.51 -1.37 -13.85
CA ILE A 182 4.65 -0.39 -14.54
C ILE A 182 5.48 0.82 -14.99
N ALA A 183 6.35 1.35 -14.13
CA ALA A 183 7.24 2.46 -14.49
C ALA A 183 8.17 2.10 -15.65
N PHE A 184 8.75 0.89 -15.65
CA PHE A 184 9.58 0.38 -16.73
C PHE A 184 8.81 0.37 -18.06
N LYS A 185 7.57 -0.14 -18.05
CA LYS A 185 6.71 -0.16 -19.25
C LYS A 185 6.38 1.25 -19.75
N ILE A 186 6.18 2.21 -18.85
CA ILE A 186 5.94 3.62 -19.20
C ILE A 186 7.16 4.23 -19.91
N TRP A 187 8.38 3.89 -19.50
CA TRP A 187 9.61 4.48 -20.07
C TRP A 187 10.09 3.78 -21.33
N HIS A 188 9.95 2.46 -21.40
CA HIS A 188 10.55 1.65 -22.45
C HIS A 188 9.54 1.12 -23.46
N GLU A 189 8.24 1.34 -23.23
CA GLU A 189 7.14 0.89 -24.09
C GLU A 189 7.19 -0.63 -24.39
N MET A 190 7.77 -1.40 -23.48
CA MET A 190 7.92 -2.84 -23.58
C MET A 190 7.67 -3.52 -22.23
N GLU A 191 7.44 -4.83 -22.27
CA GLU A 191 7.25 -5.61 -21.05
C GLU A 191 8.52 -5.60 -20.19
N ALA A 192 8.32 -5.40 -18.89
CA ALA A 192 9.43 -5.37 -17.95
C ALA A 192 10.00 -6.78 -17.74
N PRO A 193 11.33 -6.94 -17.60
CA PRO A 193 11.94 -8.23 -17.30
C PRO A 193 11.69 -8.61 -15.84
N TYR A 194 10.45 -9.04 -15.53
CA TYR A 194 9.92 -9.24 -14.19
C TYR A 194 10.84 -10.11 -13.31
N ASP A 195 11.29 -11.25 -13.82
CA ASP A 195 12.12 -12.18 -13.05
C ASP A 195 13.50 -11.61 -12.74
N SER A 196 14.09 -10.87 -13.68
CA SER A 196 15.37 -10.18 -13.45
C SER A 196 15.22 -9.09 -12.39
N MET A 197 14.16 -8.29 -12.47
CA MET A 197 13.88 -7.25 -11.47
C MET A 197 13.61 -7.85 -10.08
N LYS A 198 12.86 -8.96 -10.01
CA LYS A 198 12.61 -9.69 -8.78
C LYS A 198 13.91 -10.23 -8.17
N LYS A 199 14.78 -10.84 -8.97
CA LYS A 199 16.09 -11.32 -8.52
C LYS A 199 16.94 -10.18 -7.97
N SER A 200 16.96 -9.01 -8.61
CA SER A 200 17.69 -7.83 -8.12
C SER A 200 17.24 -7.40 -6.72
N ILE A 201 15.93 -7.42 -6.44
CA ILE A 201 15.39 -7.03 -5.13
C ILE A 201 15.76 -8.06 -4.05
N LEU A 202 15.69 -9.35 -4.38
CA LEU A 202 15.93 -10.44 -3.45
C LEU A 202 17.42 -10.82 -3.29
N GLY A 203 18.33 -10.14 -3.99
CA GLY A 203 19.77 -10.37 -3.90
C GLY A 203 20.28 -11.59 -4.67
N GLY A 204 19.63 -11.97 -5.76
CA GLY A 204 19.96 -13.14 -6.58
C GLY A 204 20.98 -12.91 -7.70
N PHE A 205 22.11 -12.25 -7.39
CA PHE A 205 23.27 -12.13 -8.29
C PHE A 205 24.57 -12.43 -7.55
#